data_AF-A0A8S3XXX3-F1
#
_entry.id   AF-A0A8S3XXX3-F1
#
_cell.length_a   1.000
_cell.length_b   1.000
_cell.length_c   1.000
_cell.angle_alpha   90.00
_cell.angle_beta   90.00
_cell.angle_gamma   90.00
#
_symmetry.space_group_name_H-M   'P 1'
#
loop_
_entity.id
_entity.type
_entity.pdbx_description
1 polymer ?
#
loop_
_entity_poly.entity_id
_entity_poly.type
_entity_poly.pdbx_seq_one_letter_code
_entity_poly.pdbx_strand_id
1 'polypeptide(L)'
;MFGVSGSDASIFAELEPSLSVNEQNLADRVRYILRSNIFGDAELERLRREAVPSSKGNATMLETRSMPLENRPRLPRIPFSKRNRAVVRALNPMLVTYLGASRELCETDSILFGAALAVCSIIGAKLPMAERATQQSSAIPAWRKRIEDRTTKARALIGRLTSVRSDNNRPRVVRTIRMAFARTNISLSEPDIKQKLTERIDDLKQKIAAWGKRIRRFSERSRWFNQNRLFQSDQKRLYKSLERPEVCGASPGPDQADTIAFWRGLWSLGWELPQTRANTAPSRVYPPYIKH
;
A
#
# COMPACT_ATOMS: atom_id res chain seq x y z
N MET A 1 -42.16 -20.61 -1.12
CA MET A 1 -43.33 -19.90 -0.56
C MET A 1 -42.87 -18.49 -0.22
N PHE A 2 -43.24 -17.49 -1.02
CA PHE A 2 -42.95 -16.09 -0.70
C PHE A 2 -44.03 -15.62 0.27
N GLY A 3 -43.70 -15.51 1.56
CA GLY A 3 -44.56 -14.89 2.57
C GLY A 3 -44.30 -13.39 2.59
N VAL A 4 -45.34 -12.59 2.37
CA VAL A 4 -45.32 -11.15 2.70
C VAL A 4 -45.36 -11.09 4.23
N SER A 5 -44.42 -10.37 4.83
CA SER A 5 -44.33 -10.21 6.28
C SER A 5 -45.10 -8.97 6.75
N GLY A 6 -45.47 -8.91 8.03
CA GLY A 6 -46.12 -7.75 8.62
C GLY A 6 -45.35 -6.43 8.41
N SER A 7 -44.02 -6.46 8.31
CA SER A 7 -43.20 -5.29 7.96
C SER A 7 -43.39 -4.81 6.52
N ASP A 8 -43.67 -5.71 5.58
CA ASP A 8 -43.84 -5.36 4.18
C ASP A 8 -45.17 -4.62 3.94
N ALA A 9 -46.22 -4.99 4.70
CA ALA A 9 -47.51 -4.32 4.66
C ALA A 9 -47.44 -2.89 5.25
N SER A 10 -46.67 -2.70 6.33
CA SER A 10 -46.44 -1.37 6.91
C SER A 10 -45.66 -0.46 5.96
N ILE A 11 -44.60 -0.95 5.32
CA ILE A 11 -43.83 -0.19 4.32
C ILE A 11 -44.73 0.23 3.15
N PHE A 12 -45.63 -0.65 2.69
CA PHE A 12 -46.55 -0.33 1.60
C PHE A 12 -47.56 0.76 2.00
N ALA A 13 -48.11 0.70 3.22
CA ALA A 13 -49.04 1.69 3.74
C ALA A 13 -48.40 3.09 3.91
N GLU A 14 -47.10 3.15 4.23
CA GLU A 14 -46.34 4.40 4.26
C GLU A 14 -46.11 5.00 2.86
N LEU A 15 -45.88 4.16 1.86
CA LEU A 15 -45.60 4.61 0.49
C LEU A 15 -46.86 4.98 -0.29
N GLU A 16 -47.98 4.29 -0.05
CA GLU A 16 -49.26 4.50 -0.75
C GLU A 16 -50.44 4.57 0.23
N PRO A 17 -50.56 5.67 1.00
CA PRO A 17 -51.54 5.77 2.10
C PRO A 17 -53.00 5.83 1.65
N SER A 18 -53.25 6.07 0.35
CA SER A 18 -54.60 6.09 -0.24
C SER A 18 -55.21 4.70 -0.40
N LEU A 19 -54.39 3.64 -0.35
CA LEU A 19 -54.81 2.26 -0.49
C LEU A 19 -54.81 1.59 0.88
N SER A 20 -56.00 1.23 1.39
CA SER A 20 -56.10 0.40 2.58
C SER A 20 -55.66 -1.03 2.25
N VAL A 21 -54.44 -1.38 2.65
CA VAL A 21 -53.83 -2.68 2.39
C VAL A 21 -53.60 -3.41 3.71
N ASN A 22 -54.18 -4.60 3.84
CA ASN A 22 -53.84 -5.55 4.91
C ASN A 22 -52.86 -6.62 4.37
N GLU A 23 -52.17 -7.31 5.28
CA GLU A 23 -51.13 -8.30 4.95
C GLU A 23 -51.63 -9.40 4.00
N GLN A 24 -52.86 -9.85 4.20
CA GLN A 24 -53.51 -10.88 3.39
C GLN A 24 -53.81 -10.40 1.96
N ASN A 25 -54.38 -9.20 1.81
CA ASN A 25 -54.68 -8.58 0.51
C ASN A 25 -53.40 -8.30 -0.28
N LEU A 26 -52.33 -7.85 0.40
CA LEU A 26 -51.02 -7.67 -0.23
C LEU A 26 -50.44 -9.00 -0.72
N ALA A 27 -50.48 -10.04 0.12
CA ALA A 27 -50.02 -11.38 -0.25
C ALA A 27 -50.80 -11.95 -1.44
N ASP A 28 -52.11 -11.77 -1.48
CA ASP A 28 -52.96 -12.27 -2.56
C ASP A 28 -52.74 -11.50 -3.87
N ARG A 29 -52.51 -10.19 -3.80
CA ARG A 29 -52.11 -9.38 -4.97
C ARG A 29 -50.73 -9.77 -5.50
N VAL A 30 -49.75 -10.00 -4.62
CA VAL A 30 -48.42 -10.48 -5.02
C VAL A 30 -48.54 -11.85 -5.71
N ARG A 31 -49.32 -12.78 -5.15
CA ARG A 31 -49.59 -14.10 -5.77
C ARG A 31 -50.30 -13.96 -7.12
N TYR A 32 -51.23 -13.02 -7.25
CA TYR A 32 -51.91 -12.75 -8.51
C TYR A 32 -50.92 -12.24 -9.57
N ILE A 33 -50.09 -11.25 -9.22
CA ILE A 33 -49.07 -10.68 -10.11
C ILE A 33 -48.05 -11.74 -10.55
N LEU A 34 -47.59 -12.59 -9.61
CA LEU A 34 -46.66 -13.67 -9.92
C LEU A 34 -47.28 -14.76 -10.80
N ARG A 35 -48.56 -15.10 -10.61
CA ARG A 35 -49.27 -16.11 -11.42
C ARG A 35 -49.69 -15.60 -12.80
N SER A 36 -49.98 -14.32 -12.92
CA SER A 36 -50.42 -13.69 -14.17
C SER A 36 -49.28 -13.42 -15.14
N ASN A 37 -48.02 -13.62 -14.71
CA ASN A 37 -46.81 -13.45 -15.53
C ASN A 37 -46.77 -12.11 -16.28
N ILE A 38 -47.32 -11.06 -15.67
CA ILE A 38 -47.47 -9.72 -16.27
C ILE A 38 -46.09 -9.09 -16.50
N PHE A 39 -45.10 -9.44 -15.67
CA PHE A 39 -43.73 -8.97 -15.79
C PHE A 39 -42.80 -10.17 -16.00
N GLY A 40 -42.08 -10.20 -17.11
CA GLY A 40 -41.05 -11.22 -17.33
C GLY A 40 -39.86 -11.06 -16.38
N ASP A 41 -39.13 -12.15 -16.11
CA ASP A 41 -37.98 -12.15 -15.19
C ASP A 41 -36.92 -11.08 -15.53
N ALA A 42 -36.69 -10.84 -16.82
CA ALA A 42 -35.76 -9.81 -17.29
C ALA A 42 -36.28 -8.38 -17.02
N GLU A 43 -37.58 -8.17 -17.05
CA GLU A 43 -38.21 -6.87 -16.76
C GLU A 43 -38.26 -6.62 -15.25
N LEU A 44 -38.55 -7.64 -14.44
CA LEU A 44 -38.42 -7.57 -12.99
C LEU A 44 -36.98 -7.26 -12.56
N GLU A 45 -35.99 -7.88 -13.19
CA GLU A 45 -34.58 -7.56 -12.92
C GLU A 45 -34.16 -6.17 -13.44
N ARG A 46 -34.76 -5.68 -14.52
CA ARG A 46 -34.58 -4.28 -14.95
C ARG A 46 -35.13 -3.31 -13.90
N LEU A 47 -36.37 -3.51 -13.46
CA LEU A 47 -37.03 -2.69 -12.44
C LEU A 47 -36.28 -2.73 -11.10
N ARG A 48 -35.78 -3.90 -10.68
CA ARG A 48 -34.91 -4.02 -9.50
C ARG A 48 -33.61 -3.23 -9.67
N ARG A 49 -32.96 -3.30 -10.82
CA ARG A 49 -31.72 -2.55 -11.09
C ARG A 49 -31.95 -1.04 -11.12
N GLU A 50 -33.12 -0.57 -11.53
CA GLU A 50 -33.49 0.85 -11.55
C GLU A 50 -33.90 1.35 -10.16
N ALA A 51 -34.62 0.56 -9.37
CA ALA A 51 -35.13 0.95 -8.05
C ALA A 51 -34.09 0.86 -6.92
N VAL A 52 -33.19 -0.13 -6.96
CA VAL A 52 -32.21 -0.38 -5.87
C VAL A 52 -31.22 0.77 -5.66
N PRO A 53 -30.66 1.42 -6.71
CA PRO A 53 -29.77 2.57 -6.53
C PRO A 53 -30.48 3.78 -5.91
N SER A 54 -31.77 3.98 -6.24
CA SER A 54 -32.58 5.09 -5.78
C SER A 54 -32.92 4.99 -4.30
N SER A 55 -33.46 3.83 -3.88
CA SER A 55 -33.85 3.60 -2.48
C SER A 55 -32.65 3.54 -1.52
N LYS A 56 -31.59 2.78 -1.87
CA LYS A 56 -30.39 2.68 -1.02
C LYS A 56 -29.57 3.96 -1.02
N GLY A 57 -29.52 4.67 -2.15
CA GLY A 57 -28.83 5.96 -2.27
C GLY A 57 -29.42 7.01 -1.33
N ASN A 58 -30.74 7.17 -1.37
CA ASN A 58 -31.44 8.15 -0.53
C ASN A 58 -31.30 7.84 0.97
N ALA A 59 -31.42 6.57 1.37
CA ALA A 59 -31.27 6.15 2.77
C ALA A 59 -29.86 6.46 3.32
N THR A 60 -28.81 6.10 2.57
CA THR A 60 -27.43 6.37 2.98
C THR A 60 -27.13 7.88 3.01
N MET A 61 -27.62 8.65 2.04
CA MET A 61 -27.40 10.11 2.01
C MET A 61 -28.06 10.84 3.20
N LEU A 62 -29.20 10.36 3.69
CA LEU A 62 -29.86 10.89 4.89
C LEU A 62 -29.13 10.52 6.17
N GLU A 63 -28.72 9.25 6.32
CA GLU A 63 -28.00 8.75 7.50
C GLU A 63 -26.64 9.46 7.70
N THR A 64 -25.96 9.80 6.60
CA THR A 64 -24.62 10.40 6.64
C THR A 64 -24.63 11.89 7.01
N ARG A 65 -25.77 12.59 6.87
CA ARG A 65 -25.91 14.00 7.29
C ARG A 65 -25.78 14.18 8.80
N SER A 66 -26.06 13.14 9.59
CA SER A 66 -25.96 13.18 11.05
C SER A 66 -24.62 12.65 11.59
N MET A 67 -23.67 12.26 10.74
CA MET A 67 -22.39 11.68 11.15
C MET A 67 -21.27 12.74 11.27
N PRO A 68 -20.65 12.91 12.46
CA PRO A 68 -19.49 13.78 12.65
C PRO A 68 -18.31 13.36 11.76
N LEU A 69 -17.51 14.35 11.31
CA LEU A 69 -16.35 14.14 10.42
C LEU A 69 -15.35 13.10 10.94
N GLU A 70 -15.15 13.06 12.26
CA GLU A 70 -14.19 12.19 12.94
C GLU A 70 -14.55 10.70 12.84
N ASN A 71 -15.84 10.39 12.67
CA ASN A 71 -16.36 9.02 12.62
C ASN A 71 -16.55 8.50 11.19
N ARG A 72 -16.18 9.28 10.18
CA ARG A 72 -16.39 8.91 8.78
C ARG A 72 -15.38 7.83 8.33
N PRO A 73 -15.86 6.68 7.80
CA PRO A 73 -14.97 5.64 7.30
C PRO A 73 -14.21 6.13 6.06
N ARG A 74 -12.99 5.59 5.85
CA ARG A 74 -12.22 5.92 4.65
C ARG A 74 -12.87 5.31 3.42
N LEU A 75 -13.05 6.10 2.37
CA LEU A 75 -13.62 5.62 1.12
C LEU A 75 -12.55 4.84 0.30
N PRO A 76 -12.85 3.61 -0.13
CA PRO A 76 -11.95 2.84 -0.99
C PRO A 76 -11.90 3.43 -2.41
N ARG A 77 -10.77 3.25 -3.11
CA ARG A 77 -10.66 3.65 -4.52
C ARG A 77 -11.44 2.67 -5.39
N ILE A 78 -12.50 3.17 -6.04
CA ILE A 78 -13.33 2.37 -6.94
C ILE A 78 -12.65 2.26 -8.32
N PRO A 79 -12.47 1.04 -8.88
CA PRO A 79 -11.93 0.87 -10.22
C PRO A 79 -12.90 1.36 -11.29
N PHE A 80 -12.37 1.86 -12.40
CA PHE A 80 -13.16 2.40 -13.49
C PHE A 80 -13.73 1.28 -14.38
N SER A 81 -14.92 0.80 -14.04
CA SER A 81 -15.65 -0.22 -14.81
C SER A 81 -16.96 0.33 -15.39
N LYS A 82 -17.50 -0.29 -16.45
CA LYS A 82 -18.79 0.10 -17.05
C LYS A 82 -19.93 0.06 -16.02
N ARG A 83 -19.96 -0.98 -15.18
CA ARG A 83 -20.94 -1.15 -14.08
C ARG A 83 -20.83 -0.03 -13.05
N ASN A 84 -19.61 0.27 -12.56
CA ASN A 84 -19.40 1.30 -11.55
C ASN A 84 -19.78 2.68 -12.10
N ARG A 85 -19.49 2.94 -13.37
CA ARG A 85 -19.90 4.17 -14.06
C ARG A 85 -21.43 4.30 -14.16
N ALA A 86 -22.14 3.21 -14.42
CA ALA A 86 -23.60 3.23 -14.48
C ALA A 86 -24.22 3.58 -13.11
N VAL A 87 -23.68 3.02 -12.02
CA VAL A 87 -24.12 3.34 -10.64
C VAL A 87 -23.88 4.82 -10.32
N VAL A 88 -22.70 5.35 -10.63
CA VAL A 88 -22.41 6.79 -10.43
C VAL A 88 -23.35 7.67 -11.25
N ARG A 89 -23.61 7.32 -12.52
CA ARG A 89 -24.55 8.06 -13.37
C ARG A 89 -25.98 8.04 -12.85
N ALA A 90 -26.42 6.93 -12.27
CA ALA A 90 -27.76 6.81 -11.70
C ALA A 90 -27.94 7.69 -10.45
N LEU A 91 -26.89 7.85 -9.64
CA LEU A 91 -26.93 8.67 -8.41
C LEU A 91 -26.67 10.16 -8.65
N ASN A 92 -26.03 10.53 -9.76
CA ASN A 92 -25.66 11.92 -10.05
C ASN A 92 -26.85 12.91 -10.09
N PRO A 93 -28.03 12.57 -10.67
CA PRO A 93 -29.20 13.45 -10.63
C PRO A 93 -29.74 13.70 -9.21
N MET A 94 -29.65 12.70 -8.34
CA MET A 94 -30.04 12.84 -6.93
C MET A 94 -29.11 13.81 -6.22
N LEU A 95 -27.79 13.66 -6.44
CA LEU A 95 -26.78 14.56 -5.89
C LEU A 95 -27.08 16.03 -6.23
N VAL A 96 -27.42 16.33 -7.49
CA VAL A 96 -27.75 17.69 -7.95
C VAL A 96 -28.94 18.26 -7.17
N THR A 97 -29.95 17.45 -6.90
CA THR A 97 -31.14 17.85 -6.12
C THR A 97 -30.77 18.18 -4.67
N TYR A 98 -29.96 17.34 -4.02
CA TYR A 98 -29.54 17.57 -2.64
C TYR A 98 -28.56 18.73 -2.49
N LEU A 99 -27.69 18.95 -3.47
CA LEU A 99 -26.74 20.07 -3.49
C LEU A 99 -27.44 21.41 -3.70
N GLY A 100 -28.50 21.46 -4.51
CA GLY A 100 -29.30 22.68 -4.71
C GLY A 100 -30.02 23.16 -3.44
N ALA A 101 -30.25 22.26 -2.48
CA ALA A 101 -30.85 22.58 -1.19
C ALA A 101 -29.81 22.93 -0.10
N SER A 102 -28.52 22.74 -0.36
CA SER A 102 -27.46 22.99 0.62
C SER A 102 -27.12 24.47 0.71
N ARG A 103 -26.94 25.00 1.93
CA ARG A 103 -26.58 26.40 2.16
C ARG A 103 -25.18 26.56 2.76
N GLU A 104 -24.62 25.47 3.30
CA GLU A 104 -23.34 25.49 4.02
C GLU A 104 -22.32 24.50 3.44
N LEU A 105 -21.03 24.81 3.63
CA LEU A 105 -19.93 23.97 3.17
C LEU A 105 -19.93 22.60 3.86
N CYS A 106 -20.24 22.55 5.16
CA CYS A 106 -20.32 21.32 5.93
C CYS A 106 -21.43 20.39 5.43
N GLU A 107 -22.58 20.95 5.05
CA GLU A 107 -23.67 20.19 4.44
C GLU A 107 -23.28 19.65 3.07
N THR A 108 -22.64 20.48 2.25
CA THR A 108 -22.14 20.10 0.92
C THR A 108 -21.16 18.93 1.01
N ASP A 109 -20.19 19.01 1.94
CA ASP A 109 -19.22 17.94 2.19
C ASP A 109 -19.91 16.64 2.66
N SER A 110 -20.90 16.74 3.54
CA SER A 110 -21.68 15.59 4.03
C SER A 110 -22.51 14.93 2.93
N ILE A 111 -23.11 15.71 2.03
CA ILE A 111 -23.86 15.23 0.86
C ILE A 111 -22.94 14.51 -0.11
N LEU A 112 -21.78 15.09 -0.43
CA LEU A 112 -20.79 14.48 -1.33
C LEU A 112 -20.25 13.18 -0.75
N PHE A 113 -19.95 13.16 0.55
CA PHE A 113 -19.45 11.98 1.23
C PHE A 113 -20.52 10.88 1.29
N GLY A 114 -21.77 11.21 1.64
CA GLY A 114 -22.90 10.27 1.66
C GLY A 114 -23.18 9.65 0.28
N ALA A 115 -23.09 10.45 -0.79
CA ALA A 115 -23.22 9.94 -2.15
C ALA A 115 -22.08 8.98 -2.53
N ALA A 116 -20.83 9.31 -2.16
CA ALA A 116 -19.70 8.42 -2.38
C ALA A 116 -19.82 7.11 -1.57
N LEU A 117 -20.35 7.18 -0.35
CA LEU A 117 -20.63 6.02 0.49
C LEU A 117 -21.74 5.14 -0.12
N ALA A 118 -22.81 5.74 -0.65
CA ALA A 118 -23.87 5.05 -1.37
C ALA A 118 -23.34 4.33 -2.62
N VAL A 119 -22.46 4.97 -3.38
CA VAL A 119 -21.80 4.31 -4.53
C VAL A 119 -20.98 3.11 -4.04
N CYS A 120 -20.21 3.26 -2.96
CA CYS A 120 -19.40 2.18 -2.39
C CYS A 120 -20.28 1.01 -1.92
N SER A 121 -21.40 1.29 -1.25
CA SER A 121 -22.32 0.28 -0.73
C SER A 121 -23.01 -0.49 -1.86
N ILE A 122 -23.48 0.19 -2.92
CA ILE A 122 -24.13 -0.43 -4.08
C ILE A 122 -23.14 -1.28 -4.89
N ILE A 123 -21.88 -0.86 -4.99
CA ILE A 123 -20.82 -1.63 -5.65
C ILE A 123 -20.38 -2.83 -4.81
N GLY A 124 -20.67 -2.83 -3.50
CA GLY A 124 -20.20 -3.84 -2.55
C GLY A 124 -18.71 -3.69 -2.21
N ALA A 125 -18.18 -2.46 -2.29
CA ALA A 125 -16.82 -2.17 -1.90
C ALA A 125 -16.69 -2.27 -0.38
N LYS A 126 -15.77 -3.13 0.10
CA LYS A 126 -15.49 -3.23 1.54
C LYS A 126 -14.93 -1.91 2.03
N LEU A 127 -15.65 -1.23 2.91
CA LEU A 127 -15.14 -0.04 3.58
C LEU A 127 -14.03 -0.49 4.54
N PRO A 128 -12.80 0.02 4.39
CA PRO A 128 -11.77 -0.19 5.40
C PRO A 128 -12.28 0.41 6.71
N MET A 129 -12.57 -0.47 7.67
CA MET A 129 -12.81 -0.07 9.05
C MET A 129 -11.63 0.81 9.49
N ALA A 130 -11.86 1.83 10.33
CA ALA A 130 -10.84 2.78 10.78
C ALA A 130 -9.66 2.13 11.54
N GLU A 131 -9.63 0.81 11.64
CA GLU A 131 -8.48 0.03 12.05
C GLU A 131 -7.38 0.12 11.00
N ARG A 132 -6.49 1.08 11.25
CA ARG A 132 -5.10 1.15 10.78
C ARG A 132 -4.96 0.65 9.36
N ALA A 133 -5.07 1.58 8.40
CA ALA A 133 -4.57 1.40 7.04
C ALA A 133 -3.38 0.47 7.11
N THR A 134 -3.56 -0.77 6.61
CA THR A 134 -2.48 -1.74 6.58
C THR A 134 -1.42 -1.04 5.79
N GLN A 135 -0.43 -0.47 6.47
CA GLN A 135 0.70 0.17 5.82
C GLN A 135 1.16 -0.93 4.90
N GLN A 136 1.09 -0.69 3.59
CA GLN A 136 1.72 -1.58 2.65
C GLN A 136 3.17 -1.59 3.11
N SER A 137 3.53 -2.62 3.89
CA SER A 137 4.87 -2.73 4.42
C SER A 137 5.72 -2.65 3.18
N SER A 138 6.68 -1.72 3.18
CA SER A 138 7.50 -1.46 2.01
C SER A 138 8.17 -2.78 1.63
N ALA A 139 7.52 -3.52 0.74
CA ALA A 139 7.74 -4.95 0.67
C ALA A 139 9.15 -5.11 0.15
N ILE A 140 10.00 -5.75 0.95
CA ILE A 140 11.39 -5.97 0.60
C ILE A 140 11.40 -6.50 -0.83
N PRO A 141 12.04 -5.79 -1.78
CA PRO A 141 11.95 -6.17 -3.18
C PRO A 141 12.38 -7.62 -3.37
N ALA A 142 11.68 -8.37 -4.23
CA ALA A 142 11.93 -9.80 -4.42
C ALA A 142 13.40 -10.11 -4.77
N TRP A 143 14.10 -9.21 -5.47
CA TRP A 143 15.53 -9.37 -5.74
C TRP A 143 16.39 -9.33 -4.47
N ARG A 144 16.05 -8.47 -3.49
CA ARG A 144 16.79 -8.32 -2.24
C ARG A 144 16.61 -9.57 -1.38
N LYS A 145 15.36 -10.01 -1.23
CA LYS A 145 15.02 -11.26 -0.54
C LYS A 145 15.78 -12.46 -1.11
N ARG A 146 15.82 -12.60 -2.45
CA ARG A 146 16.59 -13.69 -3.11
C ARG A 146 18.09 -13.67 -2.78
N ILE A 147 18.70 -12.49 -2.67
CA ILE A 147 20.14 -12.38 -2.33
C ILE A 147 20.36 -12.65 -0.84
N GLU A 148 19.48 -12.18 0.03
CA GLU A 148 19.50 -12.47 1.47
C GLU A 148 19.34 -13.97 1.73
N ASP A 149 18.39 -14.64 1.06
CA ASP A 149 18.19 -16.10 1.15
C ASP A 149 19.44 -16.87 0.72
N ARG A 150 20.08 -16.47 -0.40
CA ARG A 150 21.36 -17.07 -0.84
C ARG A 150 22.45 -16.88 0.19
N THR A 151 22.51 -15.70 0.80
CA THR A 151 23.48 -15.38 1.86
C THR A 151 23.27 -16.26 3.08
N THR A 152 22.03 -16.43 3.53
CA THR A 152 21.66 -17.30 4.67
C THR A 152 22.02 -18.76 4.40
N LYS A 153 21.67 -19.27 3.21
CA LYS A 153 22.03 -20.64 2.79
C LYS A 153 23.55 -20.84 2.76
N ALA A 154 24.31 -19.87 2.25
CA ALA A 154 25.77 -19.92 2.24
C ALA A 154 26.37 -19.91 3.65
N ARG A 155 25.88 -19.07 4.57
CA ARG A 155 26.31 -19.06 5.98
C ARG A 155 26.04 -20.40 6.67
N ALA A 156 24.86 -20.98 6.45
CA ALA A 156 24.52 -22.30 6.99
C ALA A 156 25.41 -23.42 6.42
N LEU A 157 25.81 -23.31 5.14
CA LEU A 157 26.79 -24.23 4.56
C LEU A 157 28.17 -24.04 5.17
N ILE A 158 28.66 -22.80 5.33
CA ILE A 158 29.94 -22.51 6.02
C ILE A 158 29.95 -23.14 7.41
N GLY A 159 28.90 -22.95 8.23
CA GLY A 159 28.84 -23.55 9.57
C GLY A 159 28.97 -25.08 9.56
N ARG A 160 28.35 -25.75 8.58
CA ARG A 160 28.47 -27.20 8.39
C ARG A 160 29.88 -27.61 7.95
N LEU A 161 30.50 -26.89 7.02
CA LEU A 161 31.87 -27.18 6.57
C LEU A 161 32.89 -26.98 7.70
N THR A 162 32.74 -25.91 8.48
CA THR A 162 33.56 -25.67 9.66
C THR A 162 33.40 -26.81 10.66
N SER A 163 32.18 -27.31 10.89
CA SER A 163 31.96 -28.42 11.83
C SER A 163 32.66 -29.72 11.38
N VAL A 164 32.61 -30.07 10.09
CA VAL A 164 33.31 -31.27 9.56
C VAL A 164 34.81 -31.09 9.59
N ARG A 165 35.31 -29.87 9.36
CA ARG A 165 36.74 -29.56 9.48
C ARG A 165 37.26 -29.73 10.92
N SER A 166 36.41 -29.47 11.91
CA SER A 166 36.67 -29.73 13.34
C SER A 166 36.34 -31.18 13.76
N ASP A 167 36.45 -32.14 12.85
CA ASP A 167 36.26 -33.58 13.02
C ASP A 167 34.85 -34.03 13.49
N ASN A 168 33.82 -33.21 13.28
CA ASN A 168 32.43 -33.62 13.52
C ASN A 168 31.88 -34.45 12.34
N ASN A 169 31.97 -35.77 12.45
CA ASN A 169 31.61 -36.69 11.37
C ASN A 169 30.17 -37.24 11.44
N ARG A 170 29.24 -36.50 12.07
CA ARG A 170 27.83 -36.93 12.18
C ARG A 170 27.23 -37.21 10.79
N PRO A 171 26.58 -38.38 10.57
CA PRO A 171 26.11 -38.81 9.25
C PRO A 171 25.19 -37.80 8.54
N ARG A 172 24.35 -37.08 9.31
CA ARG A 172 23.45 -36.05 8.78
C ARG A 172 24.22 -34.86 8.17
N VAL A 173 25.30 -34.43 8.81
CA VAL A 173 26.14 -33.31 8.35
C VAL A 173 26.92 -33.73 7.10
N VAL A 174 27.52 -34.91 7.16
CA VAL A 174 28.26 -35.54 6.06
C VAL A 174 27.38 -35.76 4.83
N ARG A 175 26.14 -36.27 5.00
CA ARG A 175 25.16 -36.43 3.90
C ARG A 175 24.80 -35.10 3.26
N THR A 176 24.56 -34.07 4.07
CA THR A 176 24.23 -32.72 3.57
C THR A 176 25.38 -32.15 2.74
N ILE A 177 26.62 -32.38 3.17
CA ILE A 177 27.82 -31.99 2.42
C ILE A 177 27.90 -32.79 1.12
N ARG A 178 27.80 -34.12 1.13
CA ARG A 178 27.80 -34.90 -0.13
C ARG A 178 26.77 -34.41 -1.13
N MET A 179 25.55 -34.06 -0.70
CA MET A 179 24.54 -33.48 -1.59
C MET A 179 24.93 -32.08 -2.10
N ALA A 180 25.53 -31.23 -1.25
CA ALA A 180 26.01 -29.91 -1.65
C ALA A 180 27.21 -29.96 -2.62
N PHE A 181 28.00 -31.04 -2.56
CA PHE A 181 29.18 -31.27 -3.40
C PHE A 181 28.98 -32.29 -4.51
N ALA A 182 27.76 -32.81 -4.70
CA ALA A 182 27.45 -33.83 -5.71
C ALA A 182 27.82 -33.39 -7.14
N ARG A 183 27.96 -32.08 -7.39
CA ARG A 183 28.35 -31.50 -8.68
C ARG A 183 29.84 -31.14 -8.80
N THR A 184 30.60 -31.26 -7.71
CA THR A 184 31.98 -30.75 -7.61
C THR A 184 33.02 -31.85 -7.39
N ASN A 185 32.64 -33.14 -7.48
CA ASN A 185 33.54 -34.30 -7.39
C ASN A 185 34.48 -34.30 -6.16
N ILE A 186 34.05 -33.74 -5.02
CA ILE A 186 34.87 -33.76 -3.80
C ILE A 186 34.47 -34.98 -2.97
N SER A 187 35.35 -35.98 -2.93
CA SER A 187 35.19 -37.13 -2.03
C SER A 187 35.71 -36.79 -0.64
N LEU A 188 34.91 -37.05 0.39
CA LEU A 188 35.26 -36.80 1.79
C LEU A 188 36.35 -37.73 2.33
N SER A 189 36.75 -38.74 1.56
CA SER A 189 37.78 -39.72 1.91
C SER A 189 39.16 -39.38 1.36
N GLU A 190 39.30 -38.29 0.61
CA GLU A 190 40.61 -37.85 0.09
C GLU A 190 41.47 -37.22 1.21
N PRO A 191 42.80 -37.43 1.19
CA PRO A 191 43.71 -36.90 2.22
C PRO A 191 43.71 -35.36 2.27
N ASP A 192 43.37 -34.71 1.15
CA ASP A 192 43.37 -33.25 0.99
C ASP A 192 42.03 -32.57 1.33
N ILE A 193 41.11 -33.31 1.97
CA ILE A 193 39.75 -32.81 2.23
C ILE A 193 39.74 -31.55 3.10
N LYS A 194 40.64 -31.44 4.09
CA LYS A 194 40.68 -30.28 5.00
C LYS A 194 41.06 -28.98 4.26
N GLN A 195 41.94 -29.07 3.26
CA GLN A 195 42.31 -27.93 2.41
C GLN A 195 41.15 -27.55 1.48
N LYS A 196 40.57 -28.52 0.76
CA LYS A 196 39.42 -28.30 -0.13
C LYS A 196 38.21 -27.70 0.60
N LEU A 197 37.96 -28.11 1.85
CA LEU A 197 36.93 -27.51 2.70
C LEU A 197 37.24 -26.04 3.02
N THR A 198 38.51 -25.71 3.26
CA THR A 198 38.94 -24.34 3.57
C THR A 198 38.81 -23.42 2.35
N GLU A 199 39.29 -23.85 1.19
CA GLU A 199 39.11 -23.14 -0.08
C GLU A 199 37.62 -22.87 -0.34
N ARG A 200 36.77 -23.88 -0.11
CA ARG A 200 35.32 -23.72 -0.29
C ARG A 200 34.68 -22.76 0.71
N ILE A 201 35.13 -22.75 1.96
CA ILE A 201 34.67 -21.79 2.96
C ILE A 201 35.03 -20.37 2.49
N ASP A 202 36.24 -20.16 2.00
CA ASP A 202 36.69 -18.84 1.56
C ASP A 202 35.99 -18.37 0.28
N ASP A 203 35.76 -19.25 -0.68
CA ASP A 203 34.87 -19.04 -1.84
C ASP A 203 33.49 -18.50 -1.41
N LEU A 204 32.89 -19.14 -0.40
CA LEU A 204 31.57 -18.75 0.11
C LEU A 204 31.62 -17.41 0.83
N LYS A 205 32.68 -17.13 1.60
CA LYS A 205 32.89 -15.81 2.22
C LYS A 205 33.03 -14.72 1.15
N GLN A 206 33.82 -14.96 0.10
CA GLN A 206 33.98 -14.03 -1.02
C GLN A 206 32.65 -13.78 -1.73
N LYS A 207 31.85 -14.82 -1.99
CA LYS A 207 30.50 -14.70 -2.57
C LYS A 207 29.55 -13.91 -1.68
N ILE A 208 29.54 -14.16 -0.37
CA ILE A 208 28.74 -13.41 0.60
C ILE A 208 29.13 -11.93 0.58
N ALA A 209 30.43 -11.61 0.56
CA ALA A 209 30.91 -10.24 0.49
C ALA A 209 30.48 -9.55 -0.83
N ALA A 210 30.57 -10.25 -1.96
CA ALA A 210 30.11 -9.75 -3.26
C ALA A 210 28.59 -9.51 -3.29
N TRP A 211 27.79 -10.42 -2.73
CA TRP A 211 26.34 -10.27 -2.60
C TRP A 211 25.97 -9.10 -1.69
N GLY A 212 26.68 -8.91 -0.57
CA GLY A 212 26.51 -7.73 0.30
C GLY A 212 26.79 -6.42 -0.44
N LYS A 213 27.90 -6.35 -1.19
CA LYS A 213 28.22 -5.20 -2.07
C LYS A 213 27.12 -4.94 -3.10
N ARG A 214 26.54 -6.01 -3.69
CA ARG A 214 25.44 -5.90 -4.66
C ARG A 214 24.17 -5.32 -4.02
N ILE A 215 23.79 -5.79 -2.84
CA ILE A 215 22.65 -5.23 -2.08
C ILE A 215 22.88 -3.75 -1.82
N ARG A 216 24.05 -3.37 -1.30
CA ARG A 216 24.39 -1.98 -1.01
C ARG A 216 24.25 -1.10 -2.27
N ARG A 217 24.89 -1.49 -3.37
CA ARG A 217 24.85 -0.74 -4.65
C ARG A 217 23.43 -0.55 -5.15
N PHE A 218 22.61 -1.59 -5.10
CA PHE A 218 21.23 -1.51 -5.60
C PHE A 218 20.36 -0.66 -4.69
N SER A 219 20.51 -0.77 -3.37
CA SER A 219 19.83 0.09 -2.41
C SER A 219 20.22 1.56 -2.57
N GLU A 220 21.51 1.86 -2.73
CA GLU A 220 22.01 3.22 -3.00
C GLU A 220 21.41 3.77 -4.31
N ARG A 221 21.43 2.98 -5.39
CA ARG A 221 20.84 3.38 -6.67
C ARG A 221 19.35 3.67 -6.55
N SER A 222 18.59 2.77 -5.92
CA SER A 222 17.15 2.97 -5.72
C SER A 222 16.86 4.20 -4.86
N ARG A 223 17.67 4.43 -3.82
CA ARG A 223 17.58 5.63 -2.98
C ARG A 223 17.81 6.89 -3.80
N TRP A 224 18.90 6.96 -4.56
CA TRP A 224 19.22 8.12 -5.40
C TRP A 224 18.16 8.36 -6.48
N PHE A 225 17.68 7.32 -7.13
CA PHE A 225 16.58 7.44 -8.09
C PHE A 225 15.33 8.05 -7.44
N ASN A 226 14.94 7.56 -6.27
CA ASN A 226 13.79 8.10 -5.54
C ASN A 226 14.01 9.55 -5.08
N GLN A 227 15.20 9.88 -4.57
CA GLN A 227 15.56 11.23 -4.15
C GLN A 227 15.59 12.22 -5.31
N ASN A 228 16.19 11.85 -6.45
CA ASN A 228 16.23 12.69 -7.64
C ASN A 228 14.83 12.91 -8.22
N ARG A 229 14.00 11.87 -8.25
CA ARG A 229 12.60 12.00 -8.66
C ARG A 229 11.82 12.91 -7.72
N LEU A 230 12.03 12.77 -6.40
CA LEU A 230 11.40 13.64 -5.41
C LEU A 230 11.90 15.08 -5.53
N PHE A 231 13.18 15.30 -5.80
CA PHE A 231 13.73 16.63 -6.06
C PHE A 231 13.08 17.31 -7.28
N GLN A 232 12.86 16.56 -8.36
CA GLN A 232 12.23 17.10 -9.56
C GLN A 232 10.74 17.42 -9.35
N SER A 233 10.01 16.59 -8.58
CA SER A 233 8.57 16.78 -8.38
C SER A 233 8.21 17.68 -7.19
N ASP A 234 8.92 17.56 -6.06
CA ASP A 234 8.61 18.21 -4.78
C ASP A 234 9.87 18.33 -3.91
N GLN A 235 10.63 19.40 -4.14
CA GLN A 235 11.87 19.71 -3.42
C GLN A 235 11.64 19.84 -1.90
N LYS A 236 10.52 20.46 -1.49
CA LYS A 236 10.19 20.69 -0.08
C LYS A 236 10.06 19.38 0.68
N ARG A 237 9.42 18.37 0.09
CA ARG A 237 9.34 17.02 0.68
C ARG A 237 10.70 16.35 0.79
N LEU A 238 11.58 16.53 -0.20
CA LEU A 238 12.93 15.98 -0.09
C LEU A 238 13.68 16.60 1.09
N TYR A 239 13.73 17.93 1.20
CA TYR A 239 14.44 18.59 2.29
C TYR A 239 13.87 18.21 3.66
N LYS A 240 12.54 18.17 3.81
CA LYS A 240 11.88 17.64 5.02
C LYS A 240 12.24 16.19 5.33
N SER A 241 12.46 15.34 4.31
CA SER A 241 12.88 13.95 4.52
C SER A 241 14.37 13.81 4.88
N LEU A 242 15.17 14.84 4.60
CA LEU A 242 16.59 14.91 4.94
C LEU A 242 16.81 15.55 6.32
N GLU A 243 15.91 16.45 6.72
CA GLU A 243 15.84 16.98 8.08
C GLU A 243 15.76 15.81 9.07
N ARG A 244 16.71 15.79 10.01
CA ARG A 244 16.72 14.83 11.12
C ARG A 244 16.16 15.56 12.33
N PRO A 245 14.86 15.47 12.62
CA PRO A 245 14.26 16.18 13.75
C PRO A 245 14.94 15.83 15.09
N GLU A 246 15.50 14.62 15.22
CA GLU A 246 16.28 14.18 16.38
C GLU A 246 17.60 14.96 16.58
N VAL A 247 18.17 15.52 15.52
CA VAL A 247 19.40 16.34 15.57
C VAL A 247 19.06 17.83 15.69
N CYS A 248 17.93 18.26 15.13
CA CYS A 248 17.51 19.66 15.09
C CYS A 248 16.73 20.12 16.33
N GLY A 249 16.24 19.20 17.18
CA GLY A 249 15.36 19.54 18.32
C GLY A 249 16.06 19.94 19.62
N ALA A 250 17.39 19.83 19.73
CA ALA A 250 18.11 19.98 21.01
C ALA A 250 19.12 21.14 21.06
N SER A 251 19.34 21.86 19.96
CA SER A 251 20.21 23.03 19.96
C SER A 251 19.35 24.28 20.03
N PRO A 252 19.58 25.21 20.98
CA PRO A 252 19.03 26.55 20.89
C PRO A 252 19.36 27.09 19.50
N GLY A 253 18.37 27.66 18.80
CA GLY A 253 18.64 28.29 17.51
C GLY A 253 19.79 29.29 17.68
N PRO A 254 20.72 29.39 16.71
CA PRO A 254 21.83 30.32 16.82
C PRO A 254 21.28 31.74 17.02
N ASP A 255 21.90 32.50 17.91
CA ASP A 255 21.48 33.87 18.17
C ASP A 255 21.52 34.70 16.88
N GLN A 256 20.59 35.65 16.76
CA GLN A 256 20.48 36.47 15.56
C GLN A 256 21.75 37.31 15.37
N ALA A 257 22.34 37.82 16.45
CA ALA A 257 23.58 38.59 16.38
C ALA A 257 24.75 37.73 15.91
N ASP A 258 24.88 36.51 16.44
CA ASP A 258 25.92 35.54 16.03
C ASP A 258 25.78 35.13 14.56
N THR A 259 24.55 34.93 14.10
CA THR A 259 24.27 34.59 12.69
C THR A 259 24.64 35.74 11.78
N ILE A 260 24.29 36.97 12.15
CA ILE A 260 24.64 38.18 11.38
C ILE A 260 26.16 38.39 11.37
N ALA A 261 26.84 38.21 12.51
CA ALA A 261 28.29 38.34 12.61
C ALA A 261 29.01 37.29 11.75
N PHE A 262 28.53 36.04 11.76
CA PHE A 262 29.06 34.97 10.91
C PHE A 262 28.97 35.30 9.42
N TRP A 263 27.77 35.68 8.93
CA TRP A 263 27.58 36.00 7.51
C TRP A 263 28.31 37.28 7.10
N ARG A 264 28.33 38.30 7.97
CA ARG A 264 29.14 39.50 7.75
C ARG A 264 30.61 39.17 7.69
N GLY A 265 31.13 38.28 8.54
CA GLY A 265 32.51 37.83 8.49
C GLY A 265 32.83 37.08 7.19
N LEU A 266 31.95 36.15 6.80
CA LEU A 266 32.09 35.37 5.56
C LEU A 266 32.10 36.26 4.30
N TRP A 267 31.24 37.28 4.26
CA TRP A 267 31.16 38.20 3.14
C TRP A 267 32.21 39.31 3.18
N SER A 268 32.65 39.72 4.37
CA SER A 268 33.79 40.66 4.55
C SER A 268 35.13 40.03 4.17
N LEU A 269 35.23 38.69 4.18
CA LEU A 269 36.41 37.94 3.73
C LEU A 269 36.61 37.93 2.21
N GLY A 270 35.76 38.62 1.43
CA GLY A 270 36.03 38.89 0.02
C GLY A 270 36.35 37.64 -0.82
N TRP A 271 35.53 36.60 -0.76
CA TRP A 271 35.62 35.38 -1.60
C TRP A 271 36.99 34.65 -1.67
N GLU A 272 37.98 34.96 -0.83
CA GLU A 272 39.16 34.09 -0.75
C GLU A 272 38.83 32.87 0.10
N LEU A 273 38.26 31.84 -0.56
CA LEU A 273 38.23 30.50 -0.02
C LEU A 273 39.64 30.15 0.46
N PRO A 274 39.84 29.77 1.73
CA PRO A 274 41.03 29.03 2.08
C PRO A 274 41.01 27.81 1.16
N GLN A 275 42.03 27.67 0.31
CA GLN A 275 42.36 26.38 -0.29
C GLN A 275 42.63 25.44 0.88
N THR A 276 41.57 24.81 1.38
CA THR A 276 41.64 23.75 2.35
C THR A 276 42.37 22.63 1.63
N ARG A 277 43.67 22.56 1.94
CA ARG A 277 44.56 21.41 1.82
C ARG A 277 43.95 20.31 0.95
N ALA A 278 44.40 20.27 -0.30
CA ALA A 278 44.54 19.01 -1.00
C ALA A 278 45.15 17.99 -0.01
N ASN A 279 44.34 17.03 0.45
CA ASN A 279 44.72 15.64 0.66
C ASN A 279 43.54 14.84 1.24
N THR A 280 43.23 13.75 0.50
CA THR A 280 42.45 12.58 0.92
C THR A 280 40.92 12.66 0.90
N ALA A 281 40.34 12.99 -0.25
CA ALA A 281 39.05 12.40 -0.65
C ALA A 281 39.33 11.30 -1.69
N PRO A 282 38.93 10.03 -1.49
CA PRO A 282 39.10 9.02 -2.53
C PRO A 282 38.19 9.38 -3.70
N SER A 283 38.81 9.75 -4.81
CA SER A 283 38.18 10.05 -6.08
C SER A 283 37.32 8.86 -6.50
N ARG A 284 36.01 8.93 -6.25
CA ARG A 284 35.05 8.05 -6.92
C ARG A 284 34.88 8.57 -8.33
N VAL A 285 35.77 8.12 -9.20
CA VAL A 285 35.60 8.20 -10.65
C VAL A 285 34.30 7.46 -10.99
N TYR A 286 33.25 8.21 -11.31
CA TYR A 286 32.05 7.63 -11.91
C TYR A 286 32.39 7.27 -13.36
N PRO A 287 32.22 6.01 -13.79
CA PRO A 287 32.39 5.67 -15.19
C PRO A 287 31.35 6.44 -16.05
N PRO A 288 31.74 6.94 -17.24
CA PRO A 288 30.84 7.69 -18.10
C PRO A 288 29.66 6.80 -18.53
N TYR A 289 28.48 7.40 -18.55
CA TYR A 289 27.26 6.79 -19.06
C TYR A 289 27.47 6.42 -20.54
N ILE A 290 27.62 5.13 -20.82
CA ILE A 290 27.49 4.58 -22.17
C ILE A 290 25.99 4.63 -22.51
N LYS A 291 25.62 5.54 -23.41
CA LYS A 291 24.33 5.51 -24.08
C LYS A 291 24.37 4.35 -25.08
N HIS A 292 23.44 3.41 -24.94
CA HIS A 292 23.01 2.52 -26.00
C HIS A 292 21.68 3.04 -26.55
#